data_AF-A0A3A5IJ97-F1
#
_entry.id   AF-A0A3A5IJ97-F1
#
_cell.length_a   1.000
_cell.length_b   1.000
_cell.length_c   1.000
_cell.angle_alpha   90.00
_cell.angle_beta   90.00
_cell.angle_gamma   90.00
#
_symmetry.space_group_name_H-M   'P 1'
#
loop_
_entity.id
_entity.type
_entity.pdbx_description
1 polymer ?
#
loop_
_entity_poly.entity_id
_entity_poly.type
_entity_poly.pdbx_seq_one_letter_code
_entity_poly.pdbx_strand_id
1 'polypeptide(L)'
;MKINQSGVSGINPYQKQLNKVQGTKQAAKAPKDKLEISAAAKGMQEVSKMTKERMEKIASLKQQVAKGEYQPQPEKIAEGIVKFYKK
;
A
#
# COMPACT_ATOMS: atom_id res chain seq x y z
N MET A 1 -34.37 -14.66 63.81
CA MET A 1 -34.40 -14.30 62.37
C MET A 1 -33.50 -13.09 62.15
N LYS A 2 -32.59 -13.14 61.18
CA LYS A 2 -31.73 -11.99 60.81
C LYS A 2 -32.16 -11.48 59.45
N ILE A 3 -32.52 -10.20 59.37
CA ILE A 3 -32.87 -9.50 58.13
C ILE A 3 -31.62 -8.75 57.69
N ASN A 4 -31.08 -9.10 56.51
CA ASN A 4 -29.97 -8.37 55.91
C ASN A 4 -30.53 -7.33 54.94
N GLN A 5 -30.38 -6.05 55.25
CA GLN A 5 -30.71 -4.94 54.35
C GLN A 5 -29.73 -4.98 53.17
N SER A 6 -30.19 -5.45 52.01
CA SER A 6 -29.47 -5.31 50.75
C SER A 6 -29.64 -3.88 50.22
N GLY A 7 -28.86 -2.95 50.77
CA GLY A 7 -28.64 -1.65 50.15
C GLY A 7 -28.00 -1.85 48.79
N VAL A 8 -28.57 -1.24 47.76
CA VAL A 8 -28.07 -1.23 46.38
C VAL A 8 -26.59 -0.86 46.35
N SER A 9 -25.74 -1.87 46.14
CA SER A 9 -24.29 -1.71 46.11
C SER A 9 -23.83 -0.79 44.98
N GLY A 10 -23.20 0.33 45.36
CA GLY A 10 -21.87 0.68 44.86
C GLY A 10 -21.71 1.00 43.37
N ILE A 11 -22.71 1.56 42.69
CA ILE A 11 -22.50 2.04 41.31
C ILE A 11 -21.82 3.41 41.37
N ASN A 12 -20.49 3.41 41.40
CA ASN A 12 -19.69 4.63 41.30
C ASN A 12 -19.75 5.17 39.85
N PRO A 13 -20.33 6.35 39.59
CA PRO A 13 -20.53 6.87 38.23
C PRO A 13 -19.21 7.13 37.49
N TYR A 14 -18.12 7.40 38.22
CA TYR A 14 -16.77 7.55 37.66
C TYR A 14 -16.19 6.27 37.06
N GLN A 15 -16.51 5.10 37.62
CA GLN A 15 -16.04 3.82 37.07
C GLN A 15 -16.64 3.53 35.69
N LYS A 16 -17.87 3.99 35.43
CA LYS A 16 -18.50 3.85 34.10
C LYS A 16 -17.77 4.64 33.01
N GLN A 17 -17.23 5.82 33.33
CA GLN A 17 -16.44 6.61 32.37
C GLN A 17 -15.10 5.95 32.07
N LEU A 18 -14.41 5.40 33.08
CA LEU A 18 -13.14 4.67 32.88
C LEU A 18 -13.34 3.43 31.99
N ASN A 19 -14.42 2.68 32.21
CA ASN A 19 -14.75 1.51 31.38
C ASN A 19 -15.09 1.89 29.93
N LYS A 20 -15.75 3.04 29.70
CA LYS A 20 -16.05 3.54 28.35
C LYS A 20 -14.80 3.94 27.57
N VAL A 21 -13.80 4.52 28.25
CA VAL A 21 -12.49 4.87 27.65
C VAL A 21 -11.62 3.63 27.40
N GLN A 22 -11.75 2.57 28.21
CA GLN A 22 -11.05 1.30 27.95
C GLN A 22 -11.66 0.53 26.77
N GLY A 23 -12.99 0.53 26.63
CA GLY A 23 -13.68 -0.11 25.51
C GLY A 23 -13.33 0.49 24.14
N THR A 24 -13.11 1.81 24.05
CA THR A 24 -12.68 2.46 22.80
C THR A 24 -11.23 2.13 22.43
N LYS A 25 -10.34 1.91 23.42
CA LYS A 25 -8.97 1.43 23.18
C LYS A 25 -8.92 -0.02 22.70
N GLN A 26 -9.86 -0.86 23.13
CA GLN A 26 -10.02 -2.22 22.62
C GLN A 26 -10.59 -2.26 21.20
N ALA A 27 -11.50 -1.34 20.85
CA ALA A 27 -11.98 -1.18 19.47
C ALA A 27 -10.86 -0.72 18.50
N ALA A 28 -9.91 0.10 18.97
CA ALA A 28 -8.73 0.48 18.19
C ALA A 28 -7.69 -0.67 18.00
N LYS A 29 -7.80 -1.73 18.81
CA LYS A 29 -7.02 -2.98 18.69
C LYS A 29 -7.75 -4.07 17.88
N ALA A 30 -8.93 -3.77 17.32
CA ALA A 30 -9.57 -4.68 16.39
C ALA A 30 -8.60 -4.98 15.23
N PRO A 31 -8.48 -6.25 14.81
CA PRO A 31 -7.61 -6.62 13.70
C PRO A 31 -8.02 -5.80 12.48
N LYS A 32 -7.11 -4.94 12.03
CA LYS A 32 -7.25 -4.24 10.76
C LYS A 32 -6.76 -5.20 9.68
N ASP A 33 -7.57 -5.40 8.65
CA ASP A 33 -7.12 -6.13 7.47
C ASP A 33 -5.93 -5.37 6.87
N LYS A 34 -4.75 -6.00 6.95
CA LYS A 34 -3.50 -5.44 6.44
C LYS A 34 -3.01 -6.34 5.30
N LEU A 35 -2.96 -5.78 4.09
CA LEU A 35 -2.36 -6.43 2.94
C LEU A 35 -0.88 -6.05 2.87
N GLU A 36 0.03 -7.01 3.03
CA GLU A 36 1.47 -6.79 2.88
C GLU A 36 1.96 -7.23 1.50
N ILE A 37 2.85 -6.44 0.89
CA ILE A 37 3.52 -6.82 -0.36
C ILE A 37 4.45 -8.01 -0.07
N SER A 38 4.31 -9.10 -0.82
CA SER A 38 5.08 -10.33 -0.61
C SER A 38 6.59 -10.09 -0.74
N ALA A 39 7.39 -10.84 0.02
CA ALA A 39 8.85 -10.77 -0.07
C ALA A 39 9.36 -11.09 -1.48
N ALA A 40 8.70 -12.01 -2.19
CA ALA A 40 9.00 -12.32 -3.58
C ALA A 40 8.73 -11.13 -4.52
N ALA A 41 7.61 -10.43 -4.35
CA ALA A 41 7.28 -9.25 -5.16
C ALA A 41 8.26 -8.09 -4.92
N LYS A 42 8.69 -7.89 -3.66
CA LYS A 42 9.76 -6.94 -3.32
C LYS A 42 11.08 -7.30 -4.00
N GLY A 43 11.45 -8.58 -3.98
CA GLY A 43 12.66 -9.07 -4.68
C GLY A 43 12.60 -8.84 -6.19
N MET A 44 11.45 -9.08 -6.82
CA MET A 44 11.25 -8.82 -8.25
C MET A 44 11.34 -7.32 -8.61
N GLN A 45 10.88 -6.43 -7.72
CA GLN A 45 11.02 -4.99 -7.91
C GLN A 45 12.50 -4.55 -7.95
N GLU A 46 13.39 -5.20 -7.19
CA GLU A 46 14.81 -4.84 -7.22
C GLU A 46 15.52 -5.25 -8.52
N VAL A 47 15.03 -6.28 -9.21
CA VAL A 47 15.52 -6.67 -10.56
C VAL A 47 15.20 -5.59 -11.59
N SER A 48 14.28 -4.67 -11.30
CA SER A 48 13.95 -3.53 -12.17
C SER A 48 14.97 -2.38 -12.11
N LYS A 49 16.10 -2.52 -11.40
CA LYS A 49 17.20 -1.56 -11.46
C LYS A 49 17.63 -1.45 -12.93
N MET A 50 17.48 -0.23 -13.47
CA MET A 50 17.78 0.15 -14.85
C MET A 50 19.05 -0.56 -15.35
N THR A 51 18.91 -1.48 -16.31
CA THR A 51 20.05 -2.18 -16.89
C THR A 51 20.97 -1.17 -17.61
N LYS A 52 22.29 -1.41 -17.62
CA LYS A 52 23.25 -0.55 -18.34
C LYS A 52 22.85 -0.34 -19.81
N GLU A 53 22.39 -1.41 -20.45
CA GLU A 53 21.84 -1.42 -21.81
C GLU A 53 20.68 -0.43 -21.99
N ARG A 54 19.80 -0.29 -20.99
CA ARG A 54 18.70 0.68 -21.04
C ARG A 54 19.22 2.11 -20.98
N MET A 55 20.25 2.38 -20.19
CA MET A 55 20.85 3.72 -20.11
C MET A 55 21.51 4.12 -21.43
N GLU A 56 22.26 3.20 -22.05
CA GLU A 56 22.89 3.40 -23.37
C GLU A 56 21.84 3.68 -24.45
N LYS A 57 20.77 2.88 -24.48
CA LYS A 57 19.65 3.10 -25.41
C LYS A 57 19.01 4.49 -25.23
N ILE A 58 18.81 4.93 -23.99
CA ILE A 58 18.26 6.26 -23.69
C ILE A 58 19.22 7.36 -24.17
N ALA A 59 20.53 7.22 -23.94
CA ALA A 59 21.50 8.21 -24.37
C ALA A 59 21.51 8.38 -25.90
N SER A 60 21.48 7.27 -26.64
CA SER A 60 21.39 7.28 -28.11
C SER A 60 20.11 7.97 -28.60
N LEU A 61 18.95 7.63 -28.02
CA LEU A 61 17.67 8.26 -28.38
C LEU A 61 17.67 9.76 -28.10
N LYS A 62 18.22 10.20 -26.96
CA LYS A 62 18.34 11.62 -26.63
C LYS A 62 19.16 12.38 -27.67
N GLN A 63 20.26 11.80 -28.15
CA GLN A 63 21.07 12.42 -29.21
C GLN A 63 20.30 12.54 -30.52
N GLN A 64 19.56 11.50 -30.94
CA GLN A 64 18.75 11.52 -32.16
C GLN A 64 17.64 12.57 -32.09
N VAL A 65 16.98 12.70 -30.94
CA VAL A 65 15.94 13.71 -30.72
C VAL A 65 16.54 15.12 -30.75
N ALA A 66 17.67 15.35 -30.08
CA ALA A 66 18.34 16.65 -30.07
C ALA A 66 18.79 17.10 -31.48
N LYS A 67 19.16 16.16 -32.35
CA LYS A 67 19.51 16.42 -33.76
C LYS A 67 18.30 16.58 -34.68
N GLY A 68 17.08 16.31 -34.20
CA GLY A 68 15.88 16.29 -35.03
C GLY A 68 15.77 15.09 -35.98
N GLU A 69 16.66 14.11 -35.84
CA GLU A 69 16.70 12.90 -36.68
C GLU A 69 15.71 11.81 -36.20
N TYR A 70 15.13 11.99 -35.00
CA TYR A 70 14.18 11.03 -34.45
C TYR A 70 12.84 11.10 -35.19
N GLN A 71 12.52 10.03 -35.92
CA GLN A 71 11.25 9.86 -36.62
C GLN A 71 10.37 8.84 -35.88
N PRO A 72 9.21 9.26 -35.32
CA PRO A 72 8.26 8.33 -34.75
C PRO A 72 7.73 7.38 -35.84
N GLN A 73 7.93 6.07 -35.65
CA GLN A 73 7.46 5.05 -36.59
C GLN A 73 6.10 4.51 -36.12
N PRO A 74 4.98 4.79 -36.83
CA PRO A 74 3.64 4.40 -36.39
C PRO A 74 3.49 2.89 -36.17
N GLU A 75 4.12 2.09 -37.03
CA GLU A 75 4.11 0.62 -36.94
C GLU A 75 4.72 0.12 -35.63
N LYS A 76 5.88 0.66 -35.24
CA LYS A 76 6.55 0.30 -33.98
C LYS A 76 5.77 0.75 -32.75
N ILE A 77 5.07 1.88 -32.86
CA ILE A 77 4.20 2.36 -31.78
C ILE A 77 3.03 1.39 -31.59
N ALA A 78 2.35 1.03 -32.68
CA ALA A 78 1.26 0.06 -32.66
C ALA A 78 1.72 -1.30 -32.13
N GLU A 79 2.88 -1.80 -32.59
CA GLU A 79 3.48 -3.04 -32.10
C GLU A 79 3.74 -2.97 -30.58
N GLY A 80 4.29 -1.86 -30.09
CA GLY A 80 4.55 -1.64 -28.67
C GLY A 80 3.28 -1.69 -27.81
N ILE A 81 2.20 -1.06 -28.28
CA ILE A 81 0.90 -1.07 -27.60
C ILE A 81 0.32 -2.49 -27.57
N VAL A 82 0.28 -3.17 -28.72
CA VAL A 82 -0.25 -4.54 -28.81
C VAL A 82 0.56 -5.48 -27.91
N LYS A 83 1.89 -5.42 -27.96
CA LYS A 83 2.78 -6.28 -27.15
C LYS A 83 2.62 -6.05 -25.65
N PHE A 84 2.30 -4.83 -25.23
CA PHE A 84 2.10 -4.51 -23.81
C PHE A 84 0.75 -5.03 -23.28
N TYR A 85 -0.34 -4.82 -24.04
CA TYR A 85 -1.70 -5.12 -23.57
C TYR A 85 -2.23 -6.50 -23.96
N LYS A 86 -1.78 -7.08 -25.06
CA LYS A 86 -2.29 -8.35 -25.61
C LYS A 86 -1.51 -9.57 -25.11
N LYS A 87 -0.60 -9.39 -24.16
CA LYS A 87 0.24 -10.47 -23.66
C LYS A 87 -0.47 -11.31 -22.60
#